data_AF-A0A841P3Z8-F1
#
_entry.id   AF-A0A841P3Z8-F1
#
_cell.length_a   1.000
_cell.length_b   1.000
_cell.length_c   1.000
_cell.angle_alpha   90.00
_cell.angle_beta   90.00
_cell.angle_gamma   90.00
#
_symmetry.space_group_name_H-M   'P 1'
#
loop_
_entity.id
_entity.type
_entity.pdbx_description
1 polymer ?
#
loop_
_entity_poly.entity_id
_entity_poly.type
_entity_poly.pdbx_seq_one_letter_code
_entity_poly.pdbx_strand_id
1 'polypeptide(L)' 'MDLDGLDPAFAPGVSHREPGGLTTRQVINLIQSVNQPIVAADIVELNPLRDIAKLTAIVAAKLLKEIAGMMVETRA' A
#
# COMPACT_ATOMS: atom_id res chain seq x y z
N MET A 1 -1.33 -3.66 5.83
CA MET A 1 -1.64 -2.44 5.04
C MET A 1 -2.93 -2.67 4.31
N ASP A 2 -3.96 -1.92 4.68
CA ASP A 2 -5.24 -1.95 3.97
C ASP A 2 -5.18 -1.04 2.73
N LEU A 3 -5.55 -1.57 1.57
CA LEU A 3 -5.56 -0.79 0.33
C LEU A 3 -6.75 0.17 0.25
N ASP A 4 -7.81 -0.04 1.04
CA ASP A 4 -8.96 0.87 1.06
C ASP A 4 -8.70 2.20 1.80
N GLY A 5 -7.61 2.27 2.57
CA GLY A 5 -7.12 3.53 3.16
C GLY A 5 -6.51 4.50 2.15
N LEU A 6 -6.24 4.05 0.92
CA LEU A 6 -5.87 4.91 -0.20
C LEU A 6 -7.12 5.52 -0.83
N ASP A 7 -7.00 6.75 -1.34
CA ASP A 7 -8.09 7.32 -2.12
C ASP A 7 -8.39 6.42 -3.34
N PRO A 8 -9.67 6.18 -3.67
CA PRO A 8 -10.06 5.33 -4.81
C PRO A 8 -9.48 5.76 -6.15
N ALA A 9 -9.01 7.01 -6.30
CA ALA A 9 -8.24 7.46 -7.46
C ALA A 9 -6.93 6.68 -7.66
N PHE A 10 -6.34 6.16 -6.58
CA PHE A 10 -5.09 5.39 -6.60
C PHE A 10 -5.31 3.89 -6.39
N ALA A 11 -6.36 3.50 -5.68
CA ALA A 11 -6.69 2.09 -5.39
C ALA A 11 -8.17 1.77 -5.67
N PRO A 12 -8.63 1.81 -6.94
CA PRO A 12 -10.03 1.53 -7.26
C PRO A 12 -10.46 0.07 -7.02
N GLY A 13 -9.50 -0.86 -7.00
CA GLY A 13 -9.67 -2.29 -6.86
C GLY A 13 -9.76 -2.75 -5.43
N VAL A 14 -10.69 -2.18 -4.68
CA VAL A 14 -11.02 -2.53 -3.28
C VAL A 14 -12.52 -2.76 -3.12
N SER A 15 -12.92 -3.41 -2.03
CA SER A 15 -14.34 -3.73 -1.77
C SER A 15 -15.13 -2.53 -1.23
N HIS A 16 -14.51 -1.71 -0.38
CA HIS A 16 -15.12 -0.50 0.16
C HIS A 16 -14.32 0.71 -0.31
N ARG A 17 -14.94 1.60 -1.08
CA ARG A 17 -14.27 2.80 -1.62
C ARG A 17 -14.67 3.99 -0.78
N GLU A 18 -13.71 4.61 -0.11
CA GLU A 18 -13.93 5.79 0.72
C GLU A 18 -13.20 7.02 0.13
N PRO A 19 -13.92 8.04 -0.35
CA PRO A 19 -13.29 9.25 -0.89
C PRO A 19 -12.51 10.03 0.18
N GLY A 20 -11.41 10.67 -0.22
CA GLY A 20 -10.58 11.48 0.67
C GLY A 20 -9.48 10.70 1.39
N GLY A 21 -9.20 9.47 0.94
CA GLY A 21 -8.10 8.65 1.45
C GLY A 21 -6.71 9.20 1.10
N LEU A 22 -5.68 8.44 1.49
CA LEU A 22 -4.30 8.85 1.26
C LEU A 22 -3.90 8.70 -0.21
N THR A 23 -3.01 9.58 -0.68
CA THR A 23 -2.31 9.35 -1.95
C THR A 23 -1.28 8.25 -1.79
N THR A 24 -0.95 7.53 -2.87
CA THR A 24 0.13 6.52 -2.85
C THR A 24 1.46 7.11 -2.35
N ARG A 25 1.76 8.37 -2.68
CA ARG A 25 2.99 9.04 -2.24
C ARG A 25 3.03 9.25 -0.74
N GLN A 26 1.93 9.68 -0.12
CA GLN A 26 1.86 9.86 1.34
C GLN A 26 2.11 8.53 2.06
N VAL A 27 1.50 7.44 1.58
CA VAL A 27 1.71 6.10 2.15
C VAL A 27 3.16 5.65 2.02
N ILE A 28 3.80 5.85 0.86
CA ILE A 28 5.23 5.53 0.69
C ILE A 28 6.09 6.32 1.68
N ASN A 29 5.83 7.62 1.84
CA ASN A 29 6.57 8.45 2.79
C ASN A 29 6.38 7.97 4.23
N LEU A 30 5.17 7.52 4.60
CA LEU A 30 4.90 6.94 5.92
C LEU A 30 5.69 5.64 6.13
N ILE A 31 5.69 4.73 5.16
CA ILE A 31 6.46 3.48 5.22
C ILE A 31 7.96 3.78 5.40
N GLN A 32 8.50 4.71 4.61
CA GLN A 32 9.91 5.11 4.66
C GLN A 32 10.29 5.89 5.93
N SER A 33 9.31 6.42 6.67
CA SER A 33 9.54 7.10 7.95
C SER A 33 9.70 6.16 9.14
N VAL A 34 9.40 4.87 8.96
CA VAL A 34 9.52 3.86 10.03
C VAL A 34 11.01 3.65 10.35
N ASN A 35 11.41 3.99 11.57
CA ASN A 35 12.80 3.91 12.06
C ASN A 35 13.01 2.75 13.05
N GLN A 36 12.12 1.75 13.03
CA GLN A 36 12.16 0.57 13.89
C GLN A 36 12.14 -0.69 13.03
N PRO A 37 12.70 -1.82 13.51
CA PRO A 37 12.70 -3.08 12.78
C PRO A 37 11.27 -3.53 12.40
N ILE A 38 11.05 -3.75 11.10
CA ILE A 38 9.80 -4.33 10.59
C ILE A 38 9.97 -5.86 10.53
N VAL A 39 9.31 -6.57 11.44
CA VAL A 39 9.41 -8.04 11.53
C VAL A 39 8.53 -8.73 10.49
N ALA A 40 7.34 -8.19 10.25
CA ALA A 40 6.36 -8.70 9.31
C ALA A 40 5.44 -7.56 8.82
N ALA A 41 4.79 -7.77 7.68
CA ALA A 41 3.78 -6.90 7.13
C ALA A 41 2.84 -7.68 6.21
N ASP A 42 1.60 -7.20 6.11
CA ASP A 42 0.60 -7.69 5.16
C ASP A 42 0.14 -6.57 4.21
N ILE A 43 -0.45 -6.97 3.09
CA ILE A 43 -1.21 -6.08 2.20
C ILE A 43 -2.54 -6.78 1.94
N VAL A 44 -3.64 -6.11 2.26
CA VAL A 44 -4.99 -6.69 2.27
C VAL A 44 -5.96 -5.87 1.40
N GLU A 45 -7.19 -6.35 1.26
CA GLU A 45 -8.30 -5.71 0.53
C GLU A 45 -8.11 -5.46 -0.98
N LEU A 46 -7.11 -6.09 -1.61
CA LEU A 46 -7.06 -6.14 -3.07
C LEU A 46 -8.26 -6.95 -3.58
N ASN A 47 -9.11 -6.31 -4.37
CA ASN A 47 -10.23 -6.90 -5.08
C ASN A 47 -9.98 -6.86 -6.60
N PRO A 48 -9.46 -7.95 -7.20
CA PRO A 48 -9.10 -7.99 -8.63
C PRO A 48 -10.30 -7.78 -9.56
N LEU A 49 -11.52 -8.12 -9.13
CA LEU A 49 -12.73 -7.97 -9.93
C LEU A 49 -13.15 -6.50 -10.08
N ARG A 50 -12.68 -5.63 -9.19
CA ARG A 50 -13.00 -4.19 -9.18
C ARG A 50 -11.81 -3.33 -9.59
N ASP A 51 -10.66 -3.95 -9.85
CA ASP A 51 -9.45 -3.25 -10.23
C ASP A 51 -9.49 -2.83 -11.69
N ILE A 52 -9.11 -1.57 -11.95
CA ILE A 52 -9.17 -0.97 -13.28
C ILE A 52 -7.76 -0.98 -13.84
N ALA A 53 -7.57 -1.67 -14.97
CA ALA A 53 -6.27 -1.80 -15.63
C ALA A 53 -5.14 -2.29 -14.68
N LYS A 54 -5.49 -3.09 -13.66
CA LYS A 54 -4.56 -3.60 -12.63
C LYS A 54 -3.88 -2.49 -11.80
N LEU A 55 -4.45 -1.28 -11.76
CA LEU A 55 -3.85 -0.14 -11.08
C LEU A 55 -3.58 -0.44 -9.61
N THR A 56 -4.55 -1.00 -8.91
CA THR A 56 -4.48 -1.30 -7.48
C THR A 56 -3.49 -2.42 -7.22
N ALA A 57 -3.45 -3.45 -8.07
CA ALA A 57 -2.45 -4.51 -7.99
C ALA A 57 -1.01 -3.97 -8.17
N ILE A 58 -0.80 -3.02 -9.09
CA ILE A 58 0.50 -2.36 -9.28
C ILE A 58 0.88 -1.51 -8.06
N VAL A 59 -0.08 -0.79 -7.49
CA VAL A 59 0.13 -0.03 -6.25
C VAL A 59 0.47 -0.96 -5.09
N ALA A 60 -0.25 -2.06 -4.91
CA ALA A 60 0.04 -3.07 -3.90
C ALA A 60 1.47 -3.64 -4.05
N ALA A 61 1.88 -3.98 -5.29
CA ALA A 61 3.23 -4.45 -5.57
C ALA A 61 4.30 -3.39 -5.25
N LYS A 62 4.03 -2.11 -5.53
CA LYS A 62 4.91 -1.01 -5.17
C LYS A 62 5.03 -0.86 -3.64
N LEU A 63 3.92 -0.92 -2.90
CA LEU A 63 3.93 -0.84 -1.44
C LEU A 63 4.69 -2.03 -0.83
N LEU A 64 4.50 -3.24 -1.35
CA LEU A 64 5.26 -4.42 -0.94
C LEU A 64 6.77 -4.19 -1.09
N LYS A 65 7.19 -3.63 -2.23
CA LYS A 65 8.60 -3.34 -2.51
C LYS A 65 9.18 -2.30 -1.55
N GLU A 66 8.42 -1.26 -1.20
CA GLU A 66 8.87 -0.25 -0.23
C GLU A 66 8.96 -0.83 1.19
N ILE A 67 7.97 -1.64 1.61
CA ILE A 67 8.01 -2.32 2.92
C ILE A 67 9.20 -3.29 2.98
N ALA A 68 9.39 -4.12 1.97
CA ALA A 68 10.52 -5.05 1.91
C ALA A 68 11.87 -4.32 1.95
N GLY A 69 11.99 -3.17 1.28
CA GLY A 69 13.15 -2.30 1.38
C GLY A 69 13.41 -1.84 2.82
N MET A 70 12.38 -1.36 3.51
CA MET A 70 12.50 -0.95 4.91
C MET A 70 12.78 -2.11 5.86
N MET A 71 12.27 -3.31 5.60
CA MET A 71 12.60 -4.52 6.37
C MET A 71 14.08 -4.89 6.26
N VAL A 72 14.73 -4.62 5.13
CA VAL A 72 16.17 -4.82 4.95
C VAL A 72 16.95 -3.71 5.65
N GLU A 73 16.56 -2.46 5.46
CA GLU A 73 17.23 -1.28 6.03
C GLU A 73 17.21 -1.30 7.57
N THR A 74 16.04 -1.55 8.18
CA THR A 74 15.83 -1.46 9.64
C THR A 74 16.30 -2.70 10.42
N ARG A 75 16.85 -3.71 9.73
CA ARG A 75 17.44 -4.91 10.37
C ARG A 75 18.93 -4.73 10.68
N ALA A 76 19.61 -3.77 10.06
CA ALA A 76 21.01 -3.45 10.28
C ALA A 76 21.19 -2.63 11.56
#